data_AF-A0A7D9HGH5-F1
#
_entry.id   AF-A0A7D9HGH5-F1
#
_cell.length_a   1.000
_cell.length_b   1.000
_cell.length_c   1.000
_cell.angle_alpha   90.00
_cell.angle_beta   90.00
_cell.angle_gamma   90.00
#
_symmetry.space_group_name_H-M   'P 1'
#
loop_
_entity.id
_entity.type
_entity.pdbx_description
1 polymer ?
#
loop_
_entity_poly.entity_id
_entity_poly.type
_entity_poly.pdbx_seq_one_letter_code
_entity_poly.pdbx_strand_id
1 'polypeptide(L)'
;MKEKLQRRKSLDRRRLEEAFLLYAVLKVHFAYDLNVDHIDHDRNVLVQKVTETFRERFLEKWSGHRCKVKGCGSIIVLDGNMKNARTVCSCNNVGEIIFDRIGSVLIGCPNTPGKGIRYCPSHEGLARKYVDDKNAMENEGGKGSSTDEDLMIIKILSNKLTRQGNFCEVEWCNGVTSWIKESNLPPNLRGLKVKNVVKVVDVVEFGKKLRFLVKDENYEKNNNTKKMQNNGFGIADKEDDMVEEGCLAFQWPCGIVISIAEMFNCESKSQVYGYLHEIMQEDNMSTVRTICYDDACHLLRYAQNPKRLNLTDTSKRIGGTTIVVDKFHFRNHVDEWCKKHCNPYKCTDLDEVNHFI
;
A
#
# COMPACT_ATOMS: atom_id res chain seq x y z
N MET A 1 -37.03 -13.94 -3.54
CA MET A 1 -36.57 -13.82 -4.95
C MET A 1 -35.63 -12.63 -5.18
N LYS A 2 -35.96 -11.42 -4.67
CA LYS A 2 -35.10 -10.22 -4.76
C LYS A 2 -33.68 -10.42 -4.19
N GLU A 3 -33.54 -11.03 -3.02
CA GLU A 3 -32.24 -11.31 -2.39
C GLU A 3 -31.34 -12.24 -3.22
N LYS A 4 -31.93 -13.30 -3.81
CA LYS A 4 -31.21 -14.19 -4.74
C LYS A 4 -30.78 -13.46 -6.03
N LEU A 5 -31.58 -12.52 -6.52
CA LEU A 5 -31.23 -11.67 -7.67
C LEU A 5 -30.12 -10.67 -7.33
N GLN A 6 -30.15 -10.06 -6.14
CA GLN A 6 -29.09 -9.16 -5.66
C GLN A 6 -27.75 -9.90 -5.46
N ARG A 7 -27.78 -11.11 -4.88
CA ARG A 7 -26.59 -11.97 -4.77
C ARG A 7 -26.03 -12.38 -6.13
N ARG A 8 -26.88 -12.58 -7.15
CA ARG A 8 -26.42 -12.87 -8.53
C ARG A 8 -25.74 -11.66 -9.17
N LYS A 9 -26.30 -10.46 -9.04
CA LYS A 9 -25.69 -9.23 -9.56
C LYS A 9 -24.29 -8.96 -8.99
N SER A 10 -24.05 -9.26 -7.71
CA SER A 10 -22.70 -9.14 -7.12
C SER A 10 -21.71 -10.16 -7.67
N LEU A 11 -22.16 -11.38 -7.99
CA LEU A 11 -21.32 -12.41 -8.60
C LEU A 11 -20.93 -12.04 -10.03
N ASP A 12 -21.82 -11.42 -10.80
CA ASP A 12 -21.55 -11.01 -12.18
C ASP A 12 -20.47 -9.93 -12.26
N ARG A 13 -20.54 -8.92 -11.37
CA ARG A 13 -19.54 -7.87 -11.27
C ARG A 13 -18.15 -8.42 -10.92
N ARG A 14 -18.09 -9.26 -9.89
CA ARG A 14 -16.85 -9.92 -9.48
C ARG A 14 -16.19 -10.70 -10.62
N ARG A 15 -16.98 -11.50 -11.33
CA ARG A 15 -16.49 -12.29 -12.45
C ARG A 15 -15.97 -11.40 -13.58
N LEU A 16 -16.62 -10.26 -13.82
CA LEU A 16 -16.16 -9.29 -14.80
C LEU A 16 -14.82 -8.66 -14.39
N GLU A 17 -14.63 -8.34 -13.11
CA GLU A 17 -13.37 -7.77 -12.60
C GLU A 17 -12.23 -8.80 -12.66
N GLU A 18 -12.49 -10.05 -12.27
CA GLU A 18 -11.53 -11.16 -12.41
C GLU A 18 -11.17 -11.41 -13.89
N ALA A 19 -12.16 -11.41 -14.78
CA ALA A 19 -11.95 -11.56 -16.22
C ALA A 19 -11.18 -10.38 -16.83
N PHE A 20 -11.47 -9.15 -16.39
CA PHE A 20 -10.76 -7.94 -16.85
C PHE A 20 -9.30 -7.95 -16.40
N LEU A 21 -9.03 -8.28 -15.13
CA LEU A 21 -7.67 -8.41 -14.63
C LEU A 21 -6.92 -9.47 -15.43
N LEU A 22 -7.50 -10.66 -15.60
CA LEU A 22 -6.90 -11.74 -16.39
C LEU A 22 -6.61 -11.29 -17.83
N TYR A 23 -7.57 -10.61 -18.47
CA TYR A 23 -7.38 -10.03 -19.79
C TYR A 23 -6.24 -9.01 -19.84
N ALA A 24 -6.14 -8.11 -18.85
CA ALA A 24 -5.08 -7.13 -18.76
C ALA A 24 -3.70 -7.79 -18.59
N VAL A 25 -3.60 -8.81 -17.73
CA VAL A 25 -2.39 -9.61 -17.53
C VAL A 25 -1.98 -10.29 -18.84
N LEU A 26 -2.92 -10.97 -19.52
CA LEU A 26 -2.65 -11.62 -20.80
C LEU A 26 -2.22 -10.61 -21.86
N LYS A 27 -2.88 -9.45 -21.94
CA LYS A 27 -2.51 -8.40 -22.88
C LYS A 27 -1.08 -7.90 -22.65
N VAL A 28 -0.68 -7.67 -21.39
CA VAL A 28 0.69 -7.28 -21.05
C VAL A 28 1.66 -8.41 -21.38
N HIS A 29 1.34 -9.63 -20.98
CA HIS A 29 2.14 -10.82 -21.27
C HIS A 29 2.45 -10.95 -22.78
N PHE A 30 1.43 -10.84 -23.64
CA PHE A 30 1.62 -10.90 -25.09
C PHE A 30 2.31 -9.66 -25.67
N ALA A 31 1.95 -8.45 -25.23
CA ALA A 31 2.53 -7.23 -25.76
C ALA A 31 4.02 -7.08 -25.45
N TYR A 32 4.45 -7.63 -24.31
CA TYR A 32 5.81 -7.49 -23.80
C TYR A 32 6.62 -8.78 -23.86
N ASP A 33 6.04 -9.87 -24.38
CA ASP A 33 6.67 -11.18 -24.51
C ASP A 33 7.29 -11.65 -23.19
N LEU A 34 6.45 -11.67 -22.15
CA LEU A 34 6.85 -12.06 -20.80
C LEU A 34 6.62 -13.56 -20.63
N ASN A 35 7.64 -14.39 -20.50
CA ASN A 35 7.43 -15.82 -20.26
C ASN A 35 6.92 -16.09 -18.83
N VAL A 36 5.60 -16.18 -18.66
CA VAL A 36 4.89 -16.54 -17.41
C VAL A 36 4.35 -17.96 -17.54
N ASP A 37 4.93 -18.91 -16.80
CA ASP A 37 4.65 -20.35 -16.96
C ASP A 37 3.21 -20.74 -16.59
N HIS A 38 2.62 -20.05 -15.61
CA HIS A 38 1.27 -20.34 -15.12
C HIS A 38 0.56 -19.06 -14.66
N ILE A 39 -0.71 -18.93 -15.06
CA ILE A 39 -1.57 -17.83 -14.67
C ILE A 39 -2.69 -18.39 -13.79
N ASP A 40 -2.71 -18.01 -12.51
CA ASP A 40 -3.70 -18.49 -11.55
C ASP A 40 -5.09 -17.90 -11.80
N HIS A 41 -6.10 -18.68 -11.41
CA HIS A 41 -7.50 -18.26 -11.41
C HIS A 41 -7.90 -17.55 -10.10
N ASP A 42 -7.19 -17.80 -9.00
CA ASP A 42 -7.37 -17.01 -7.81
C ASP A 42 -6.75 -15.64 -8.03
N ARG A 43 -7.54 -14.62 -7.81
CA ARG A 43 -7.23 -13.23 -8.10
C ARG A 43 -6.09 -12.68 -7.23
N ASN A 44 -6.07 -12.95 -5.94
CA ASN A 44 -4.99 -12.42 -5.08
C ASN A 44 -3.68 -13.11 -5.43
N VAL A 45 -3.73 -14.43 -5.67
CA VAL A 45 -2.58 -15.20 -6.16
C VAL A 45 -2.13 -14.68 -7.53
N LEU A 46 -3.07 -14.35 -8.42
CA LEU A 46 -2.77 -13.79 -9.73
C LEU A 46 -2.08 -12.43 -9.61
N VAL A 47 -2.64 -11.48 -8.86
CA VAL A 47 -2.02 -10.16 -8.67
C VAL A 47 -0.64 -10.33 -8.04
N GLN A 48 -0.50 -11.15 -7.00
CA GLN A 48 0.79 -11.39 -6.36
C GLN A 48 1.83 -11.91 -7.35
N LYS A 49 1.53 -13.01 -8.05
CA LYS A 49 2.45 -13.65 -8.99
C LYS A 49 2.78 -12.74 -10.16
N VAL A 50 1.78 -12.03 -10.68
CA VAL A 50 1.98 -11.14 -11.81
C VAL A 50 2.82 -9.94 -11.39
N THR A 51 2.55 -9.31 -10.24
CA THR A 51 3.36 -8.17 -9.77
C THR A 51 4.81 -8.57 -9.54
N GLU A 52 5.05 -9.73 -8.91
CA GLU A 52 6.39 -10.30 -8.74
C GLU A 52 7.09 -10.55 -10.07
N THR A 53 6.44 -11.34 -10.94
CA THR A 53 7.03 -11.75 -12.22
C THR A 53 7.23 -10.57 -13.15
N PHE A 54 6.24 -9.68 -13.25
CA PHE A 54 6.31 -8.52 -14.12
C PHE A 54 7.39 -7.57 -13.63
N ARG A 55 7.50 -7.31 -12.33
CA ARG A 55 8.55 -6.45 -11.80
C ARG A 55 9.94 -6.96 -12.20
N GLU A 56 10.24 -8.22 -11.91
CA GLU A 56 11.56 -8.80 -12.20
C GLU A 56 11.87 -8.77 -13.70
N ARG A 57 10.92 -9.23 -14.53
CA ARG A 57 11.11 -9.23 -15.99
C ARG A 57 11.16 -7.82 -16.58
N PHE A 58 10.41 -6.87 -16.02
CA PHE A 58 10.46 -5.48 -16.46
C PHE A 58 11.83 -4.86 -16.18
N LEU A 59 12.36 -5.09 -14.98
CA LEU A 59 13.69 -4.64 -14.61
C LEU A 59 14.76 -5.29 -15.48
N GLU A 60 14.75 -6.61 -15.64
CA GLU A 60 15.73 -7.34 -16.44
C GLU A 60 15.77 -6.85 -17.89
N LYS A 61 14.60 -6.72 -18.53
CA LYS A 61 14.51 -6.45 -19.97
C LYS A 61 14.59 -4.97 -20.34
N TRP A 62 14.08 -4.06 -19.49
CA TRP A 62 13.94 -2.64 -19.87
C TRP A 62 14.67 -1.63 -18.98
N SER A 63 15.28 -2.02 -17.85
CA SER A 63 16.12 -1.10 -17.07
C SER A 63 17.30 -0.53 -17.90
N GLY A 64 17.90 -1.37 -18.75
CA GLY A 64 18.97 -0.97 -19.67
C GLY A 64 18.49 -0.25 -20.93
N HIS A 65 17.18 -0.03 -21.11
CA HIS A 65 16.65 0.49 -22.37
C HIS A 65 17.19 1.90 -22.67
N ARG A 66 17.65 2.10 -23.91
CA ARG A 66 18.08 3.39 -24.45
C ARG A 66 17.50 3.54 -25.85
N CYS A 67 16.85 4.65 -26.13
CA CYS A 67 16.36 4.99 -27.46
C CYS A 67 16.64 6.47 -27.79
N LYS A 68 16.15 6.92 -28.94
CA LYS A 68 16.34 8.30 -29.41
C LYS A 68 15.51 9.35 -28.66
N VAL A 69 14.53 8.92 -27.86
CA VAL A 69 13.72 9.84 -27.05
C VAL A 69 14.63 10.50 -26.01
N LYS A 70 14.58 11.83 -25.95
CA LYS A 70 15.40 12.62 -25.03
C LYS A 70 15.15 12.21 -23.57
N GLY A 71 16.21 12.14 -22.79
CA GLY A 71 16.16 11.70 -21.39
C GLY A 71 16.00 10.19 -21.19
N CYS A 72 15.80 9.38 -22.24
CA CYS A 72 15.70 7.93 -22.09
C CYS A 72 17.01 7.35 -21.51
N GLY A 73 16.90 6.66 -20.37
CA GLY A 73 18.04 6.10 -19.63
C GLY A 73 18.74 7.06 -18.68
N SER A 74 18.37 8.34 -18.66
CA SER A 74 18.90 9.34 -17.73
C SER A 74 17.82 10.00 -16.86
N ILE A 75 16.55 9.86 -17.24
CA ILE A 75 15.40 10.39 -16.50
C ILE A 75 14.47 9.24 -16.16
N ILE A 76 14.09 9.10 -14.89
CA ILE A 76 12.98 8.22 -14.51
C ILE A 76 11.74 9.09 -14.26
N VAL A 77 10.61 8.65 -14.79
CA VAL A 77 9.29 9.22 -14.54
C VAL A 77 8.55 8.31 -13.57
N LEU A 78 8.04 8.89 -12.50
CA LEU A 78 7.19 8.22 -11.53
C LEU A 78 5.77 8.71 -11.77
N ASP A 79 4.87 7.77 -12.01
CA ASP A 79 3.45 8.06 -12.17
C ASP A 79 2.63 7.17 -11.23
N GLY A 80 2.00 7.81 -10.26
CA GLY A 80 0.99 7.21 -9.41
C GLY A 80 -0.31 7.11 -10.19
N ASN A 81 -0.48 6.04 -10.99
CA ASN A 81 -1.74 5.84 -11.71
C ASN A 81 -2.81 5.27 -10.76
N MET A 82 -3.35 6.15 -9.92
CA MET A 82 -4.38 5.86 -8.92
C MET A 82 -5.72 5.43 -9.55
N LYS A 83 -5.89 5.50 -10.88
CA LYS A 83 -7.10 5.04 -11.57
C LYS A 83 -7.22 3.51 -11.59
N ASN A 84 -6.09 2.80 -11.45
CA ASN A 84 -6.07 1.36 -11.26
C ASN A 84 -6.02 1.05 -9.76
N ALA A 85 -7.08 1.46 -9.07
CA ALA A 85 -7.24 1.23 -7.65
C ALA A 85 -7.97 -0.08 -7.37
N ARG A 86 -7.60 -0.77 -6.29
CA ARG A 86 -8.42 -1.83 -5.71
C ARG A 86 -8.82 -1.52 -4.28
N THR A 87 -10.05 -1.92 -3.94
CA THR A 87 -10.50 -1.91 -2.54
C THR A 87 -9.64 -2.84 -1.70
N VAL A 88 -9.17 -2.30 -0.58
CA VAL A 88 -8.45 -3.06 0.44
C VAL A 88 -9.07 -2.89 1.80
N CYS A 89 -8.64 -3.74 2.72
CA CYS A 89 -9.19 -3.78 4.05
C CYS A 89 -8.84 -2.48 4.76
N SER A 90 -9.86 -1.82 5.31
CA SER A 90 -9.73 -0.55 6.04
C SER A 90 -8.94 -0.63 7.35
N CYS A 91 -8.36 -1.79 7.66
CA CYS A 91 -7.54 -1.95 8.85
C CYS A 91 -6.16 -1.37 8.59
N ASN A 92 -5.86 -0.27 9.27
CA ASN A 92 -4.64 0.50 9.10
C ASN A 92 -3.56 0.06 10.10
N ASN A 93 -2.30 0.31 9.75
CA ASN A 93 -1.14 0.08 10.63
C ASN A 93 -1.03 -1.37 11.12
N VAL A 94 -1.41 -2.34 10.28
CA VAL A 94 -1.35 -3.79 10.61
C VAL A 94 -0.31 -4.54 9.80
N GLY A 95 0.29 -3.87 8.82
CA GLY A 95 1.37 -4.38 8.01
C GLY A 95 2.59 -3.45 8.04
N GLU A 96 3.76 -3.98 7.71
CA GLU A 96 4.94 -3.19 7.37
C GLU A 96 5.54 -3.71 6.06
N ILE A 97 5.85 -2.81 5.12
CA ILE A 97 6.76 -3.12 4.00
C ILE A 97 8.19 -2.96 4.51
N ILE A 98 9.02 -3.98 4.31
CA ILE A 98 10.44 -3.92 4.64
C ILE A 98 11.24 -3.61 3.37
N PHE A 99 11.97 -2.50 3.39
CA PHE A 99 12.92 -2.12 2.35
C PHE A 99 14.33 -2.40 2.84
N ASP A 100 15.13 -3.09 2.02
CA ASP A 100 16.50 -3.40 2.40
C ASP A 100 17.28 -2.11 2.69
N ARG A 101 18.00 -2.08 3.82
CA ARG A 101 18.90 -0.99 4.28
C ARG A 101 18.27 0.36 4.65
N ILE A 102 17.01 0.64 4.34
CA ILE A 102 16.35 1.92 4.68
C ILE A 102 15.21 1.79 5.69
N GLY A 103 14.90 0.56 6.12
CA GLY A 103 13.98 0.27 7.21
C GLY A 103 12.62 -0.23 6.73
N SER A 104 11.58 0.02 7.53
CA SER A 104 10.21 -0.39 7.20
C SER A 104 9.25 0.78 7.12
N VAL A 105 8.15 0.58 6.39
CA VAL A 105 7.05 1.53 6.26
C VAL A 105 5.77 0.83 6.68
N LEU A 106 5.08 1.42 7.66
CA LEU A 106 3.77 0.94 8.10
C LEU A 106 2.75 1.08 6.97
N ILE A 107 1.95 0.02 6.79
CA ILE A 107 0.90 -0.08 5.79
C ILE A 107 -0.39 -0.64 6.40
N GLY A 108 -1.48 -0.49 5.66
CA GLY A 108 -2.74 -1.18 5.94
C GLY A 108 -2.68 -2.67 5.58
N CYS A 109 -3.84 -3.31 5.66
CA CYS A 109 -3.99 -4.68 5.23
C CYS A 109 -4.19 -4.77 3.70
N PRO A 110 -3.34 -5.50 2.98
CA PRO A 110 -3.45 -5.67 1.52
C PRO A 110 -4.69 -6.47 1.13
N ASN A 111 -5.30 -7.22 2.05
CA ASN A 111 -6.38 -8.12 1.70
C ASN A 111 -7.62 -7.34 1.31
N THR A 112 -8.18 -7.65 0.14
CA THR A 112 -9.48 -7.10 -0.27
C THR A 112 -10.60 -7.58 0.65
N PRO A 113 -11.47 -6.67 1.11
CA PRO A 113 -12.64 -7.04 1.90
C PRO A 113 -13.72 -7.70 1.03
N GLY A 114 -14.67 -8.36 1.69
CA GLY A 114 -15.87 -8.83 1.01
C GLY A 114 -16.71 -7.65 0.50
N LYS A 115 -17.46 -7.84 -0.60
CA LYS A 115 -18.37 -6.80 -1.13
C LYS A 115 -19.28 -6.21 -0.04
N GLY A 116 -19.24 -4.89 0.11
CA GLY A 116 -20.05 -4.14 1.08
C GLY A 116 -19.55 -4.24 2.52
N ILE A 117 -18.36 -4.80 2.74
CA ILE A 117 -17.70 -4.91 4.04
C ILE A 117 -16.41 -4.08 3.98
N ARG A 118 -16.03 -3.46 5.10
CA ARG A 118 -14.80 -2.65 5.21
C ARG A 118 -13.54 -3.48 5.49
N TYR A 119 -13.70 -4.65 6.11
CA TYR A 119 -12.60 -5.49 6.57
C TYR A 119 -12.54 -6.81 5.81
N CYS A 120 -11.32 -7.31 5.59
CA CYS A 120 -11.10 -8.65 5.08
C CYS A 120 -11.49 -9.71 6.11
N PRO A 121 -11.67 -10.99 5.72
CA PRO A 121 -12.05 -12.05 6.66
C PRO A 121 -11.08 -12.21 7.84
N SER A 122 -9.81 -11.85 7.66
CA SER A 122 -8.80 -11.88 8.72
C SER A 122 -8.96 -10.76 9.75
N HIS A 123 -9.61 -9.65 9.40
CA HIS A 123 -9.79 -8.47 10.25
C HIS A 123 -11.25 -8.19 10.61
N GLU A 124 -12.18 -8.88 9.97
CA GLU A 124 -13.60 -8.80 10.24
C GLU A 124 -13.88 -9.16 11.70
N GLY A 125 -14.53 -8.23 12.40
CA GLY A 125 -14.82 -8.37 13.82
C GLY A 125 -13.60 -8.26 14.73
N LEU A 126 -12.40 -7.92 14.25
CA LEU A 126 -11.22 -7.61 15.10
C LEU A 126 -10.93 -6.11 15.14
N ALA A 127 -10.95 -5.46 13.97
CA ALA A 127 -10.63 -4.04 13.82
C ALA A 127 -11.80 -3.16 14.22
N ARG A 128 -11.55 -2.11 15.02
CA ARG A 128 -12.54 -1.11 15.46
C ARG A 128 -11.90 0.24 15.77
N LYS A 129 -12.71 1.31 15.75
CA LYS A 129 -12.31 2.65 16.17
C LYS A 129 -11.62 2.65 17.52
N TYR A 130 -10.57 3.47 17.63
CA TYR A 130 -9.91 3.74 18.89
C TYR A 130 -10.92 4.29 19.91
N VAL A 131 -11.05 3.61 21.04
CA VAL A 131 -11.88 4.06 22.18
C VAL A 131 -11.05 3.91 23.45
N ASP A 132 -10.96 4.98 24.23
CA ASP A 132 -10.41 4.96 25.57
C ASP A 132 -11.53 5.22 26.58
N ASP A 133 -12.08 4.15 27.13
CA ASP A 133 -13.16 4.20 28.12
C ASP A 133 -12.65 4.73 29.47
N LYS A 134 -11.34 4.96 29.64
CA LYS A 134 -10.79 5.58 30.85
C LYS A 134 -11.26 7.02 31.01
N ASN A 135 -11.24 7.81 29.93
CA ASN A 135 -11.61 9.23 29.97
C ASN A 135 -13.12 9.45 30.10
N ALA A 136 -13.92 8.51 29.61
CA ALA A 136 -15.37 8.51 29.80
C ALA A 136 -15.79 8.36 31.28
N MET A 137 -14.89 7.90 32.15
CA MET A 137 -15.13 7.85 33.60
C MET A 137 -14.84 9.19 34.31
N GLU A 138 -14.05 10.07 33.69
CA GLU A 138 -13.51 11.27 34.36
C GLU A 138 -14.09 12.58 33.82
N ASN A 139 -14.69 12.62 32.62
CA ASN A 139 -15.32 13.84 32.08
C ASN A 139 -16.47 13.53 31.10
N GLU A 140 -17.69 14.00 31.41
CA GLU A 140 -18.84 14.00 30.48
C GLU A 140 -18.76 15.11 29.40
N GLY A 141 -17.63 15.80 29.24
CA GLY A 141 -17.52 17.01 28.40
C GLY A 141 -16.39 17.07 27.37
N GLY A 142 -15.61 16.00 27.16
CA GLY A 142 -14.42 16.04 26.31
C GLY A 142 -14.70 15.71 24.83
N LYS A 143 -14.59 16.70 23.93
CA LYS A 143 -14.49 16.45 22.48
C LYS A 143 -13.26 15.59 22.20
N GLY A 144 -13.48 14.34 21.79
CA GLY A 144 -12.44 13.43 21.35
C GLY A 144 -11.67 14.02 20.17
N SER A 145 -10.38 14.27 20.40
CA SER A 145 -9.39 14.52 19.36
C SER A 145 -8.68 13.19 19.10
N SER A 146 -9.05 12.49 18.05
CA SER A 146 -8.13 11.65 17.28
C SER A 146 -8.82 11.25 16.00
N THR A 147 -8.04 11.16 14.93
CA THR A 147 -8.45 10.68 13.62
C THR A 147 -9.32 9.42 13.74
N ASP A 148 -10.37 9.36 12.92
CA ASP A 148 -11.45 8.37 12.94
C ASP A 148 -10.95 7.00 12.42
N GLU A 149 -9.82 6.53 12.96
CA GLU A 149 -9.06 5.41 12.45
C GLU A 149 -9.49 4.10 13.11
N ASP A 150 -9.85 3.15 12.26
CA ASP A 150 -10.19 1.79 12.63
C ASP A 150 -8.90 0.98 12.89
N LEU A 151 -8.57 0.82 14.17
CA LEU A 151 -7.35 0.15 14.64
C LEU A 151 -7.62 -1.30 15.06
N MET A 152 -6.58 -2.13 14.99
CA MET A 152 -6.63 -3.50 15.49
C MET A 152 -6.17 -3.55 16.95
N ILE A 153 -6.89 -4.32 17.78
CA ILE A 153 -6.42 -4.71 19.10
C ILE A 153 -5.46 -5.90 18.95
N ILE A 154 -4.19 -5.71 19.34
CA ILE A 154 -3.11 -6.69 19.13
C ILE A 154 -2.84 -7.52 20.38
N LYS A 155 -3.21 -7.01 21.56
CA LYS A 155 -2.98 -7.71 22.83
C LYS A 155 -3.94 -7.23 23.91
N ILE A 156 -4.38 -8.16 24.76
CA ILE A 156 -5.01 -7.82 26.05
C ILE A 156 -3.92 -7.93 27.13
N LEU A 157 -3.55 -6.76 27.67
CA LEU A 157 -2.44 -6.58 28.60
C LEU A 157 -2.83 -6.92 30.03
N SER A 158 -4.03 -6.49 30.45
CA SER A 158 -4.53 -6.71 31.80
C SER A 158 -6.06 -6.62 31.84
N ASN A 159 -6.67 -7.15 32.91
CA ASN A 159 -8.11 -7.05 33.15
C ASN A 159 -8.32 -6.48 34.56
N LYS A 160 -9.35 -5.64 34.73
CA LYS A 160 -9.80 -5.18 36.04
C LYS A 160 -11.32 -5.20 36.13
N LEU A 161 -11.85 -5.64 37.26
CA LEU A 161 -13.26 -5.55 37.59
C LEU A 161 -13.49 -4.25 38.37
N THR A 162 -14.46 -3.46 37.91
CA THR A 162 -14.88 -2.21 38.58
C THR A 162 -16.38 -2.27 38.88
N ARG A 163 -16.91 -1.26 39.60
CA ARG A 163 -18.36 -1.11 39.80
C ARG A 163 -19.13 -0.92 38.48
N GLN A 164 -18.47 -0.45 37.42
CA GLN A 164 -19.06 -0.24 36.10
C GLN A 164 -18.91 -1.46 35.16
N GLY A 165 -18.33 -2.56 35.65
CA GLY A 165 -18.12 -3.79 34.89
C GLY A 165 -16.64 -4.14 34.68
N ASN A 166 -16.41 -5.10 33.80
CA ASN A 166 -15.08 -5.57 33.40
C ASN A 166 -14.44 -4.64 32.38
N PHE A 167 -13.19 -4.28 32.62
CA PHE A 167 -12.37 -3.52 31.69
C PHE A 167 -11.11 -4.32 31.34
N CYS A 168 -10.72 -4.21 30.08
CA CYS A 168 -9.53 -4.79 29.52
C CYS A 168 -8.59 -3.66 29.12
N GLU A 169 -7.35 -3.71 29.58
CA GLU A 169 -6.28 -2.89 29.02
C GLU A 169 -5.81 -3.57 27.74
N VAL A 170 -5.88 -2.85 26.63
CA VAL A 170 -5.51 -3.36 25.33
C VAL A 170 -4.37 -2.57 24.74
N GLU A 171 -3.54 -3.24 23.96
CA GLU A 171 -2.56 -2.65 23.07
C GLU A 171 -3.13 -2.63 21.65
N TRP A 172 -3.03 -1.49 20.99
CA TRP A 172 -3.47 -1.28 19.61
C TRP A 172 -2.30 -1.47 18.64
N CYS A 173 -2.60 -1.70 17.36
CA CYS A 173 -1.59 -1.91 16.32
C CYS A 173 -0.64 -0.73 16.10
N ASN A 174 -1.03 0.48 16.50
CA ASN A 174 -0.15 1.66 16.49
C ASN A 174 0.71 1.81 17.77
N GLY A 175 0.71 0.81 18.66
CA GLY A 175 1.48 0.80 19.91
C GLY A 175 0.84 1.61 21.05
N VAL A 176 -0.30 2.25 20.83
CA VAL A 176 -1.04 2.92 21.91
C VAL A 176 -1.67 1.86 22.81
N THR A 177 -1.79 2.16 24.10
CA THR A 177 -2.56 1.34 25.05
C THR A 177 -3.79 2.10 25.54
N SER A 178 -4.94 1.45 25.62
CA SER A 178 -6.15 2.05 26.22
C SER A 178 -6.92 1.04 27.09
N TRP A 179 -7.80 1.55 27.95
CA TRP A 179 -8.73 0.72 28.70
C TRP A 179 -10.08 0.70 27.98
N ILE A 180 -10.61 -0.50 27.74
CA ILE A 180 -11.88 -0.70 27.04
C ILE A 180 -12.79 -1.58 27.89
N LYS A 181 -14.07 -1.24 27.99
CA LYS A 181 -15.07 -2.13 28.60
C LYS A 181 -15.13 -3.45 27.85
N GLU A 182 -15.26 -4.58 28.54
CA GLU A 182 -15.33 -5.90 27.89
C GLU A 182 -16.53 -5.99 26.91
N SER A 183 -17.65 -5.34 27.21
CA SER A 183 -18.80 -5.20 26.29
C SER A 183 -18.43 -4.48 24.99
N ASN A 184 -17.50 -3.54 25.10
CA ASN A 184 -16.95 -2.79 24.00
C ASN A 184 -15.81 -3.54 23.32
N LEU A 185 -15.40 -4.75 23.71
CA LEU A 185 -14.47 -5.59 22.94
C LEU A 185 -15.16 -6.28 21.76
N PRO A 186 -14.40 -6.61 20.68
CA PRO A 186 -14.99 -7.26 19.54
C PRO A 186 -15.43 -8.67 19.97
N PRO A 187 -16.53 -9.22 19.43
CA PRO A 187 -17.12 -10.46 19.96
C PRO A 187 -16.14 -11.64 20.04
N ASN A 188 -15.18 -11.69 19.12
CA ASN A 188 -14.13 -12.71 19.04
C ASN A 188 -12.94 -12.51 20.00
N LEU A 189 -12.85 -11.36 20.71
CA LEU A 189 -11.88 -11.12 21.78
C LEU A 189 -12.52 -11.17 23.18
N ARG A 190 -13.85 -11.22 23.28
CA ARG A 190 -14.55 -11.32 24.58
C ARG A 190 -14.20 -12.65 25.25
N GLY A 191 -13.92 -12.62 26.55
CA GLY A 191 -13.51 -13.81 27.31
C GLY A 191 -12.10 -14.33 27.03
N LEU A 192 -11.29 -13.65 26.20
CA LEU A 192 -9.87 -14.00 26.08
C LEU A 192 -9.14 -13.71 27.39
N LYS A 193 -8.28 -14.65 27.81
CA LYS A 193 -7.44 -14.48 28.99
C LYS A 193 -6.28 -13.53 28.68
N VAL A 194 -5.82 -12.82 29.71
CA VAL A 194 -4.61 -11.99 29.68
C VAL A 194 -3.44 -12.81 29.11
N LYS A 195 -2.64 -12.20 28.22
CA LYS A 195 -1.49 -12.79 27.49
C LYS A 195 -1.79 -13.51 26.17
N ASN A 196 -3.01 -13.47 25.63
CA ASN A 196 -3.22 -13.87 24.25
C ASN A 196 -2.61 -12.81 23.31
N VAL A 197 -1.64 -13.23 22.49
CA VAL A 197 -0.87 -12.38 21.58
C VAL A 197 -1.32 -12.63 20.15
N VAL A 198 -1.63 -11.57 19.42
CA VAL A 198 -1.72 -11.60 17.96
C VAL A 198 -0.28 -11.76 17.43
N LYS A 199 0.04 -12.88 16.77
CA LYS A 199 1.39 -13.19 16.30
C LYS A 199 1.76 -12.29 15.13
N VAL A 200 3.02 -11.86 15.13
CA VAL A 200 3.67 -11.26 13.98
C VAL A 200 4.01 -12.38 12.99
N VAL A 201 3.50 -12.28 11.77
CA VAL A 201 3.81 -13.21 10.68
C VAL A 201 4.55 -12.42 9.60
N ASP A 202 5.77 -12.85 9.30
CA ASP A 202 6.48 -12.41 8.10
C ASP A 202 5.90 -13.19 6.90
N VAL A 203 5.36 -12.49 5.92
CA VAL A 203 4.94 -13.06 4.63
C VAL A 203 5.68 -12.37 3.50
N VAL A 204 5.82 -13.05 2.37
CA VAL A 204 6.26 -12.42 1.13
C VAL A 204 5.03 -12.25 0.27
N GLU A 205 4.64 -10.99 0.03
CA GLU A 205 3.55 -10.63 -0.86
C GLU A 205 4.04 -9.55 -1.81
N PHE A 206 3.70 -9.69 -3.10
CA PHE A 206 4.08 -8.76 -4.17
C PHE A 206 5.61 -8.55 -4.26
N GLY A 207 6.40 -9.59 -3.98
CA GLY A 207 7.86 -9.55 -4.03
C GLY A 207 8.45 -8.72 -2.89
N LYS A 208 7.67 -8.48 -1.85
CA LYS A 208 8.03 -7.70 -0.68
C LYS A 208 7.85 -8.52 0.57
N LYS A 209 8.83 -8.41 1.46
CA LYS A 209 8.68 -8.94 2.81
C LYS A 209 7.73 -8.01 3.56
N LEU A 210 6.51 -8.51 3.80
CA LEU A 210 5.51 -7.87 4.60
C LEU A 210 5.49 -8.51 5.99
N ARG A 211 5.22 -7.69 7.00
CA ARG A 211 5.06 -8.17 8.37
C ARG A 211 3.66 -7.85 8.86
N PHE A 212 2.84 -8.87 9.12
CA PHE A 212 1.46 -8.71 9.55
C PHE A 212 1.22 -9.14 10.99
N LEU A 213 0.16 -8.61 11.59
CA LEU A 213 -0.39 -9.07 12.86
C LEU A 213 -1.57 -10.02 12.60
N VAL A 214 -1.41 -11.30 12.95
CA VAL A 214 -2.42 -12.36 12.73
C VAL A 214 -2.88 -12.97 14.05
N LYS A 215 -4.19 -13.18 14.22
CA LYS A 215 -4.76 -13.80 15.43
C LYS A 215 -4.24 -15.24 15.59
N ASP A 216 -3.61 -15.55 16.72
CA ASP A 216 -3.14 -16.90 17.00
C ASP A 216 -4.22 -17.73 17.72
N GLU A 217 -4.93 -18.58 16.96
CA GLU A 217 -5.72 -19.67 17.56
C GLU A 217 -5.54 -21.03 16.86
N ASN A 218 -4.95 -21.12 15.65
CA ASN A 218 -4.88 -22.38 14.87
C ASN A 218 -3.82 -22.44 13.73
N TYR A 219 -2.77 -21.60 13.70
CA TYR A 219 -1.88 -21.52 12.53
C TYR A 219 -1.16 -22.85 12.20
N GLU A 220 -0.85 -23.69 13.19
CA GLU A 220 -0.27 -25.02 12.93
C GLU A 220 -1.27 -26.07 12.39
N LYS A 221 -2.59 -25.86 12.56
CA LYS A 221 -3.61 -26.87 12.18
C LYS A 221 -4.16 -26.71 10.77
N ASN A 222 -3.91 -25.59 10.08
CA ASN A 222 -4.54 -25.28 8.78
C ASN A 222 -3.57 -25.14 7.59
N ASN A 223 -2.28 -25.49 7.75
CA ASN A 223 -1.38 -25.60 6.59
C ASN A 223 -1.66 -26.81 5.68
N ASN A 224 -2.70 -27.60 5.97
CA ASN A 224 -3.34 -28.47 4.98
C ASN A 224 -4.65 -27.83 4.50
N THR A 225 -4.55 -27.16 3.35
CA THR A 225 -5.65 -26.92 2.39
C THR A 225 -6.96 -26.36 2.97
N LYS A 226 -7.00 -25.07 3.31
CA LYS A 226 -8.21 -24.27 3.10
C LYS A 226 -7.89 -23.12 2.16
N LYS A 227 -8.21 -23.31 0.87
CA LYS A 227 -8.32 -22.21 -0.09
C LYS A 227 -9.26 -21.16 0.51
N MET A 228 -8.73 -19.99 0.83
CA MET A 228 -9.55 -18.83 1.21
C MET A 228 -10.53 -18.55 0.08
N GLN A 229 -11.82 -18.69 0.34
CA GLN A 229 -12.84 -18.18 -0.57
C GLN A 229 -12.96 -16.67 -0.36
N ASN A 230 -12.19 -15.91 -1.13
CA ASN A 230 -12.28 -14.45 -1.15
C ASN A 230 -13.51 -13.97 -1.90
N ASN A 231 -13.97 -12.74 -1.63
CA ASN A 231 -15.24 -12.17 -2.12
C ASN A 231 -15.05 -10.82 -2.84
N GLY A 232 -14.70 -10.84 -4.13
CA GLY A 232 -14.97 -9.77 -5.13
C GLY A 232 -14.15 -8.48 -5.06
N PHE A 233 -14.05 -7.75 -6.18
CA PHE A 233 -13.65 -6.34 -6.19
C PHE A 233 -14.93 -5.48 -6.17
N GLY A 234 -14.76 -4.19 -5.90
CA GLY A 234 -15.72 -3.18 -6.25
C GLY A 234 -14.99 -2.04 -6.96
N ILE A 235 -15.31 -1.79 -8.22
CA ILE A 235 -15.15 -0.44 -8.81
C ILE A 235 -15.79 0.61 -7.85
N ALA A 236 -15.12 1.70 -7.52
CA ALA A 236 -15.69 2.66 -6.58
C ALA A 236 -17.06 3.19 -7.06
N ASP A 237 -18.13 2.86 -6.34
CA ASP A 237 -19.23 3.80 -6.22
C ASP A 237 -18.70 4.88 -5.28
N LYS A 238 -18.59 6.13 -5.75
CA LYS A 238 -18.01 7.28 -5.02
C LYS A 238 -18.63 7.57 -3.64
N GLU A 239 -19.63 6.80 -3.23
CA GLU A 239 -20.39 6.95 -1.99
C GLU A 239 -19.89 6.05 -0.85
N ASP A 240 -19.01 5.06 -1.12
CA ASP A 240 -18.45 4.20 -0.08
C ASP A 240 -17.05 4.70 0.33
N ASP A 241 -16.89 5.17 1.57
CA ASP A 241 -15.61 5.53 2.23
C ASP A 241 -14.65 4.32 2.34
N MET A 242 -14.25 3.73 1.22
CA MET A 242 -13.38 2.57 1.15
C MET A 242 -11.93 2.96 0.88
N VAL A 243 -11.02 2.16 1.43
CA VAL A 243 -9.58 2.37 1.26
C VAL A 243 -9.14 1.73 -0.04
N GLU A 244 -8.39 2.49 -0.84
CA GLU A 244 -7.93 2.10 -2.18
C GLU A 244 -6.40 1.93 -2.21
N GLU A 245 -5.94 0.91 -2.93
CA GLU A 245 -4.54 0.68 -3.29
C GLU A 245 -4.31 1.01 -4.74
N GLY A 246 -3.32 1.86 -5.02
CA GLY A 246 -2.94 2.28 -6.37
C GLY A 246 -1.64 1.62 -6.85
N CYS A 247 -1.30 1.85 -8.10
CA CYS A 247 -0.01 1.42 -8.67
C CYS A 247 0.90 2.62 -8.90
N LEU A 248 2.16 2.50 -8.48
CA LEU A 248 3.25 3.40 -8.85
C LEU A 248 4.03 2.77 -10.00
N ALA A 249 4.03 3.43 -11.15
CA ALA A 249 4.80 3.00 -12.31
C ALA A 249 6.10 3.82 -12.43
N PHE A 250 7.19 3.12 -12.72
CA PHE A 250 8.48 3.71 -13.05
C PHE A 250 8.69 3.56 -14.54
N GLN A 251 8.97 4.66 -15.23
CA GLN A 251 8.98 4.68 -16.68
C GLN A 251 10.13 5.51 -17.24
N TRP A 252 10.61 5.13 -18.41
CA TRP A 252 11.43 6.01 -19.22
C TRP A 252 10.55 7.07 -19.90
N PRO A 253 11.12 8.24 -20.27
CA PRO A 253 10.46 9.26 -21.09
C PRO A 253 9.79 8.75 -22.37
N CYS A 254 10.25 7.63 -22.93
CA CYS A 254 9.65 7.00 -24.10
C CYS A 254 8.37 6.19 -23.81
N GLY A 255 7.89 6.15 -22.56
CA GLY A 255 6.71 5.39 -22.13
C GLY A 255 6.97 3.91 -21.84
N ILE A 256 8.24 3.46 -21.91
CA ILE A 256 8.59 2.10 -21.52
C ILE A 256 8.55 1.99 -20.00
N VAL A 257 7.73 1.07 -19.52
CA VAL A 257 7.65 0.71 -18.10
C VAL A 257 8.88 -0.10 -17.69
N ILE A 258 9.52 0.38 -16.64
CA ILE A 258 10.72 -0.20 -16.02
C ILE A 258 10.34 -1.11 -14.87
N SER A 259 9.36 -0.69 -14.07
CA SER A 259 8.91 -1.39 -12.89
C SER A 259 7.54 -0.87 -12.47
N ILE A 260 6.80 -1.69 -11.74
CA ILE A 260 5.50 -1.33 -11.14
C ILE A 260 5.57 -1.75 -9.68
N ALA A 261 5.04 -0.91 -8.80
CA ALA A 261 4.91 -1.19 -7.38
C ALA A 261 3.49 -0.90 -6.90
N GLU A 262 2.98 -1.74 -5.99
CA GLU A 262 1.69 -1.51 -5.33
C GLU A 262 1.86 -0.55 -4.15
N MET A 263 0.96 0.43 -4.04
CA MET A 263 0.99 1.49 -3.04
C MET A 263 -0.21 1.37 -2.11
N PHE A 264 0.08 1.27 -0.81
CA PHE A 264 -0.88 1.04 0.27
C PHE A 264 -1.46 2.33 0.84
N ASN A 265 -2.79 2.38 1.00
CA ASN A 265 -3.52 3.45 1.70
C ASN A 265 -3.24 4.87 1.19
N CYS A 266 -3.11 5.05 -0.14
CA CYS A 266 -2.65 6.25 -0.86
C CYS A 266 -1.14 6.32 -1.14
N GLU A 267 -0.78 7.24 -2.03
CA GLU A 267 0.59 7.50 -2.43
C GLU A 267 1.42 8.13 -1.30
N SER A 268 1.89 7.30 -0.37
CA SER A 268 2.74 7.77 0.72
C SER A 268 4.18 8.00 0.24
N LYS A 269 4.76 9.15 0.57
CA LYS A 269 6.15 9.48 0.19
C LYS A 269 7.17 8.47 0.68
N SER A 270 6.93 7.85 1.84
CA SER A 270 7.79 6.80 2.38
C SER A 270 7.80 5.56 1.50
N GLN A 271 6.64 5.15 0.97
CA GLN A 271 6.56 4.04 0.01
C GLN A 271 7.17 4.41 -1.34
N VAL A 272 6.86 5.60 -1.88
CA VAL A 272 7.48 6.10 -3.14
C VAL A 272 9.00 6.13 -3.03
N TYR A 273 9.53 6.71 -1.94
CA TYR A 273 10.96 6.73 -1.68
C TYR A 273 11.55 5.33 -1.52
N GLY A 274 10.83 4.43 -0.84
CA GLY A 274 11.27 3.04 -0.67
C GLY A 274 11.42 2.29 -1.99
N TYR A 275 10.40 2.35 -2.85
CA TYR A 275 10.45 1.71 -4.16
C TYR A 275 11.45 2.37 -5.11
N LEU A 276 11.55 3.71 -5.10
CA LEU A 276 12.56 4.43 -5.85
C LEU A 276 13.97 4.02 -5.41
N HIS A 277 14.19 3.85 -4.10
CA HIS A 277 15.48 3.42 -3.56
C HIS A 277 15.88 2.04 -4.08
N GLU A 278 14.97 1.06 -4.04
CA GLU A 278 15.23 -0.27 -4.59
C GLU A 278 15.59 -0.23 -6.08
N ILE A 279 14.82 0.49 -6.89
CA ILE A 279 15.10 0.58 -8.33
C ILE A 279 16.43 1.26 -8.59
N MET A 280 16.77 2.30 -7.82
CA MET A 280 18.06 2.97 -7.94
C MET A 280 19.23 2.09 -7.47
N GLN A 281 19.02 0.93 -6.85
CA GLN A 281 20.12 0.00 -6.58
C GLN A 281 20.54 -0.80 -7.82
N GLU A 282 19.71 -0.88 -8.86
CA GLU A 282 20.02 -1.61 -10.08
C GLU A 282 21.17 -0.96 -10.86
N ASP A 283 22.08 -1.77 -11.39
CA ASP A 283 23.29 -1.32 -12.10
C ASP A 283 22.96 -0.40 -13.29
N ASN A 284 21.88 -0.74 -14.02
CA ASN A 284 21.39 0.00 -15.18
C ASN A 284 20.80 1.37 -14.82
N MET A 285 20.61 1.68 -13.53
CA MET A 285 20.12 2.96 -13.02
C MET A 285 21.22 3.93 -12.59
N SER A 286 22.49 3.54 -12.72
CA SER A 286 23.65 4.39 -12.43
C SER A 286 23.69 5.67 -13.28
N THR A 287 23.07 5.66 -14.46
CA THR A 287 23.04 6.81 -15.39
C THR A 287 21.89 7.78 -15.14
N VAL A 288 21.00 7.49 -14.18
CA VAL A 288 19.84 8.33 -13.85
C VAL A 288 20.32 9.60 -13.15
N ARG A 289 19.95 10.76 -13.72
CA ARG A 289 20.32 12.10 -13.28
C ARG A 289 19.12 12.95 -12.88
N THR A 290 17.94 12.59 -13.40
CA THR A 290 16.70 13.30 -13.13
C THR A 290 15.59 12.33 -12.75
N ILE A 291 14.78 12.74 -11.79
CA ILE A 291 13.56 12.06 -11.39
C ILE A 291 12.40 13.04 -11.63
N CYS A 292 11.41 12.63 -12.40
CA CYS A 292 10.18 13.37 -12.67
C CYS A 292 9.04 12.75 -11.88
N TYR A 293 8.32 13.54 -11.10
CA TYR A 293 7.27 13.05 -10.20
C TYR A 293 6.28 14.16 -9.86
N ASP A 294 4.98 13.91 -9.73
CA ASP A 294 3.98 14.95 -9.45
C ASP A 294 4.19 15.62 -8.07
N ASP A 295 4.47 14.84 -7.02
CA ASP A 295 4.77 15.34 -5.68
C ASP A 295 6.29 15.49 -5.39
N ALA A 296 7.06 15.83 -6.44
CA ALA A 296 8.52 15.95 -6.40
C ALA A 296 9.04 16.87 -5.31
N CYS A 297 8.35 17.97 -4.99
CA CYS A 297 8.82 18.93 -4.00
C CYS A 297 8.92 18.31 -2.60
N HIS A 298 7.94 17.50 -2.24
CA HIS A 298 7.98 16.83 -0.96
C HIS A 298 8.87 15.59 -0.98
N LEU A 299 8.93 14.85 -2.10
CA LEU A 299 9.86 13.74 -2.25
C LEU A 299 11.32 14.20 -2.12
N LEU A 300 11.67 15.35 -2.72
CA LEU A 300 13.00 15.95 -2.61
C LEU A 300 13.35 16.30 -1.16
N ARG A 301 12.46 17.01 -0.46
CA ARG A 301 12.64 17.31 0.98
C ARG A 301 12.73 16.03 1.81
N TYR A 302 11.96 15.01 1.45
CA TYR A 302 11.99 13.72 2.12
C TYR A 302 13.36 13.07 1.96
N ALA A 303 13.88 12.98 0.73
CA ALA A 303 15.17 12.39 0.40
C ALA A 303 16.37 13.16 0.99
N GLN A 304 16.31 14.49 1.02
CA GLN A 304 17.38 15.36 1.54
C GLN A 304 17.40 15.49 3.06
N ASN A 305 16.47 14.86 3.77
CA ASN A 305 16.51 14.85 5.24
C ASN A 305 17.83 14.22 5.72
N PRO A 306 18.61 14.88 6.60
CA PRO A 306 19.92 14.39 7.03
C PRO A 306 19.92 12.98 7.62
N LYS A 307 18.82 12.57 8.28
CA LYS A 307 18.66 11.23 8.83
C LYS A 307 18.53 10.16 7.75
N ARG A 308 18.00 10.51 6.57
CA ARG A 308 17.79 9.60 5.44
C ARG A 308 18.92 9.68 4.42
N LEU A 309 19.38 10.89 4.10
CA LEU A 309 20.40 11.16 3.10
C LEU A 309 21.66 10.31 3.30
N ASN A 310 22.06 10.09 4.55
CA ASN A 310 23.28 9.38 4.91
C ASN A 310 23.11 7.89 5.23
N LEU A 311 21.92 7.31 5.03
CA LEU A 311 21.66 5.90 5.36
C LEU A 311 22.44 4.94 4.46
N THR A 312 22.47 5.23 3.16
CA THR A 312 23.11 4.37 2.15
C THR A 312 23.70 5.23 1.03
N ASP A 313 24.57 4.67 0.20
CA ASP A 313 25.09 5.38 -0.96
C ASP A 313 23.99 5.69 -2.00
N THR A 314 23.01 4.80 -2.14
CA THR A 314 21.80 5.06 -2.96
C THR A 314 20.99 6.23 -2.39
N SER A 315 20.86 6.35 -1.06
CA SER A 315 20.19 7.49 -0.42
C SER A 315 20.90 8.81 -0.72
N LYS A 316 22.24 8.83 -0.65
CA LYS A 316 23.05 10.00 -1.04
C LYS A 316 22.85 10.34 -2.50
N ARG A 317 22.85 9.32 -3.37
CA ARG A 317 22.64 9.48 -4.81
C ARG A 317 21.28 10.08 -5.12
N ILE A 318 20.21 9.55 -4.54
CA ILE A 318 18.85 10.09 -4.71
C ILE A 318 18.78 11.53 -4.20
N GLY A 319 19.34 11.83 -3.03
CA GLY A 319 19.34 13.19 -2.49
C GLY A 319 20.15 14.22 -3.29
N GLY A 320 21.12 13.77 -4.08
CA GLY A 320 21.89 14.58 -5.03
C GLY A 320 21.35 14.56 -6.47
N THR A 321 20.34 13.73 -6.76
CA THR A 321 19.70 13.63 -8.08
C THR A 321 18.76 14.82 -8.28
N THR A 322 18.63 15.33 -9.51
CA THR A 322 17.67 16.40 -9.80
C THR A 322 16.26 15.83 -9.72
N ILE A 323 15.40 16.34 -8.84
CA ILE A 323 13.99 15.90 -8.73
C ILE A 323 13.08 17.07 -9.13
N VAL A 324 12.28 16.87 -10.18
CA VAL A 324 11.41 17.89 -10.76
C VAL A 324 9.96 17.45 -10.75
N VAL A 325 9.07 18.42 -10.59
CA VAL A 325 7.63 18.20 -10.68
C VAL A 325 7.27 17.87 -12.12
N ASP A 326 6.35 16.94 -12.34
CA ASP A 326 5.78 16.72 -13.66
C ASP A 326 5.20 18.02 -14.28
N LYS A 327 5.39 18.23 -15.59
CA LYS A 327 5.01 19.49 -16.27
C LYS A 327 3.52 19.78 -16.20
N PHE A 328 2.68 18.75 -16.26
CA PHE A 328 1.23 18.89 -16.17
C PHE A 328 0.82 19.33 -14.76
N HIS A 329 1.40 18.70 -13.73
CA HIS A 329 1.09 18.99 -12.34
C HIS A 329 1.70 20.30 -11.83
N PHE A 330 2.85 20.73 -12.35
CA PHE A 330 3.60 21.88 -11.86
C PHE A 330 2.81 23.19 -11.81
N ARG A 331 1.79 23.36 -12.67
CA ARG A 331 0.90 24.54 -12.64
C ARG A 331 0.19 24.72 -11.31
N ASN A 332 -0.06 23.63 -10.59
CA ASN A 332 -0.71 23.63 -9.29
C ASN A 332 0.26 23.88 -8.13
N HIS A 333 1.58 23.90 -8.39
CA HIS A 333 2.60 24.11 -7.37
C HIS A 333 2.90 25.59 -7.22
N VAL A 334 2.28 26.19 -6.20
CA VAL A 334 2.38 27.64 -5.94
C VAL A 334 3.54 28.04 -5.04
N ASP A 335 4.10 27.09 -4.27
CA ASP A 335 5.18 27.33 -3.32
C ASP A 335 6.49 27.77 -4.00
N GLU A 336 7.09 28.86 -3.51
CA GLU A 336 8.31 29.44 -4.10
C GLU A 336 9.52 28.51 -4.01
N TRP A 337 9.61 27.70 -2.94
CA TRP A 337 10.66 26.70 -2.84
C TRP A 337 10.49 25.62 -3.92
N CYS A 338 9.26 25.17 -4.18
CA CYS A 338 8.94 24.25 -5.26
C CYS A 338 9.32 24.84 -6.64
N LYS A 339 8.92 26.08 -6.94
CA LYS A 339 9.29 26.74 -8.20
C LYS A 339 10.79 26.94 -8.36
N LYS A 340 11.51 27.13 -7.26
CA LYS A 340 12.97 27.30 -7.29
C LYS A 340 13.69 25.97 -7.54
N HIS A 341 13.32 24.90 -6.83
CA HIS A 341 14.11 23.66 -6.75
C HIS A 341 13.56 22.51 -7.61
N CYS A 342 12.27 22.51 -7.93
CA CYS A 342 11.60 21.38 -8.58
C CYS A 342 10.93 21.76 -9.90
N ASN A 343 11.35 22.87 -10.51
CA ASN A 343 10.75 23.36 -11.74
C ASN A 343 11.19 22.53 -12.96
N PRO A 344 10.26 21.83 -13.64
CA PRO A 344 10.61 20.98 -14.78
C PRO A 344 11.10 21.75 -16.00
N TYR A 345 10.75 23.02 -16.16
CA TYR A 345 11.19 23.85 -17.28
C TYR A 345 12.69 24.21 -17.22
N LYS A 346 13.38 23.87 -16.12
CA LYS A 346 14.83 23.95 -16.02
C LYS A 346 15.53 22.69 -16.56
N CYS A 347 14.79 21.62 -16.81
CA CYS A 347 15.32 20.37 -17.34
C CYS A 347 15.02 20.29 -18.84
N THR A 348 15.98 20.70 -19.67
CA THR A 348 15.82 20.74 -21.13
C THR A 348 15.60 19.36 -21.74
N ASP A 349 16.02 18.29 -21.05
CA ASP A 349 15.78 16.91 -21.45
C ASP A 349 14.29 16.52 -21.42
N LEU A 350 13.43 17.32 -20.78
CA LEU A 350 11.98 17.13 -20.74
C LEU A 350 11.21 17.96 -21.79
N ASP A 351 11.88 18.75 -22.63
CA ASP A 351 11.19 19.72 -23.51
C ASP A 351 10.34 19.09 -24.61
N GLU A 352 10.75 17.91 -25.10
CA GLU A 352 10.02 17.16 -26.13
C GLU A 352 9.22 15.99 -25.55
N VAL A 353 9.28 15.81 -24.23
CA VAL A 353 8.61 14.71 -23.55
C VAL A 353 7.27 15.22 -23.04
N ASN A 354 6.24 14.97 -23.85
CA ASN A 354 4.88 15.12 -23.38
C ASN A 354 4.57 13.92 -22.48
N HIS A 355 4.81 14.05 -21.17
CA HIS A 355 4.33 13.08 -20.19
C HIS A 355 2.80 13.17 -20.16
N PHE A 356 2.14 12.42 -21.04
CA PHE A 356 0.73 12.10 -20.94
C PHE A 356 0.63 10.67 -20.41
N ILE A 357 0.13 10.53 -19.19
CA ILE A 357 -0.59 9.33 -18.75
C ILE A 357 -1.90 9.79 -18.11
#